data_AF-A0A0A8JE51-F1
#
_entry.id   AF-A0A0A8JE51-F1
#
_cell.length_a   1.000
_cell.length_b   1.000
_cell.length_c   1.000
_cell.angle_alpha   90.00
_cell.angle_beta   90.00
_cell.angle_gamma   90.00
#
_symmetry.space_group_name_H-M   'P 1'
#
loop_
_entity.id
_entity.type
_entity.pdbx_description
1 polymer ?
#
loop_
_entity_poly.entity_id
_entity_poly.type
_entity_poly.pdbx_seq_one_letter_code
_entity_poly.pdbx_strand_id
1 'polypeptide(L)'
;MKMKWKLALGAIFCTLVLSACTSKELSISTRALTEDERILVANSGGADMEYFVINGNLPKGHQLGISVEVYEKGELISENEPALFKEDLADRNIGFGVRLGHGDHNDELIFGSPSGLLRMDLEPIGGASAQGSLIGEKVMLQPGDSVYLADWIASEDGSIRGFASLDEEALAEIKSYDRAILLKAELREE
;
A
#
# COMPACT_ATOMS: atom_id res chain seq x y z
N MET A 1 -21.10 -75.51 -12.89
CA MET A 1 -21.13 -74.03 -13.09
C MET A 1 -19.96 -73.66 -14.01
N LYS A 2 -20.10 -72.79 -15.04
CA LYS A 2 -20.26 -71.31 -15.03
C LYS A 2 -19.11 -70.61 -14.26
N MET A 3 -18.10 -70.00 -14.92
CA MET A 3 -18.03 -68.64 -15.56
C MET A 3 -17.89 -67.50 -14.52
N LYS A 4 -16.99 -66.50 -14.60
CA LYS A 4 -15.95 -66.04 -15.60
C LYS A 4 -14.58 -65.86 -14.84
N TRP A 5 -13.41 -65.41 -15.33
CA TRP A 5 -12.84 -64.80 -16.56
C TRP A 5 -13.08 -63.29 -16.89
N LYS A 6 -12.15 -62.39 -16.46
CA LYS A 6 -11.41 -61.38 -17.28
C LYS A 6 -10.72 -60.22 -16.49
N LEU A 7 -9.50 -59.88 -16.93
CA LEU A 7 -8.85 -58.55 -17.11
C LEU A 7 -9.01 -57.36 -16.13
N ALA A 8 -7.86 -56.87 -15.62
CA ALA A 8 -7.32 -55.48 -15.63
C ALA A 8 -6.07 -55.48 -14.72
N LEU A 9 -4.89 -54.87 -14.99
CA LEU A 9 -4.43 -53.90 -15.97
C LEU A 9 -5.17 -52.55 -15.96
N GLY A 10 -4.84 -51.70 -14.99
CA GLY A 10 -5.29 -50.31 -14.92
C GLY A 10 -4.47 -49.50 -13.90
N ALA A 11 -3.83 -48.41 -14.39
CA ALA A 11 -3.10 -47.37 -13.68
C ALA A 11 -1.93 -47.79 -12.72
N ILE A 12 -0.70 -47.25 -12.77
CA ILE A 12 -0.03 -46.29 -13.67
C ILE A 12 -0.88 -45.09 -14.11
N PHE A 13 -1.35 -44.26 -13.18
CA PHE A 13 -1.45 -42.78 -13.33
C PHE A 13 -1.98 -42.11 -12.04
N CYS A 14 -1.27 -42.24 -10.90
CA CYS A 14 -1.60 -41.50 -9.68
C CYS A 14 -0.40 -41.04 -8.85
N THR A 15 0.76 -40.89 -9.49
CA THR A 15 1.63 -39.74 -9.18
C THR A 15 0.95 -38.48 -9.70
N LEU A 16 -0.18 -38.12 -9.07
CA LEU A 16 -0.75 -36.78 -9.21
C LEU A 16 0.25 -35.84 -8.59
N VAL A 17 1.04 -35.21 -9.45
CA VAL A 17 1.99 -34.17 -9.07
C VAL A 17 1.14 -33.02 -8.53
N LEU A 18 1.02 -32.98 -7.20
CA LEU A 18 0.61 -31.80 -6.44
C LEU A 18 1.74 -30.76 -6.53
N SER A 19 2.00 -30.31 -7.75
CA SER A 19 2.26 -28.90 -8.02
C SER A 19 1.00 -28.16 -7.61
N ALA A 20 0.81 -28.00 -6.29
CA ALA A 20 0.07 -26.90 -5.74
C ALA A 20 0.76 -25.66 -6.28
N CYS A 21 0.23 -25.14 -7.39
CA CYS A 21 0.72 -23.92 -7.99
C CYS A 21 0.27 -22.81 -7.05
N THR A 22 1.09 -22.57 -6.02
CA THR A 22 0.93 -21.47 -5.07
C THR A 22 1.18 -20.19 -5.84
N SER A 23 0.14 -19.74 -6.55
CA SER A 23 -0.02 -18.35 -6.93
C SER A 23 0.24 -17.53 -5.68
N LYS A 24 1.35 -16.78 -5.67
CA LYS A 24 1.61 -15.82 -4.60
C LYS A 24 0.45 -14.83 -4.61
N GLU A 25 -0.46 -14.95 -3.66
CA GLU A 25 -1.56 -14.01 -3.45
C GLU A 25 -0.99 -12.60 -3.27
N LEU A 26 -1.65 -11.59 -3.85
CA LEU A 26 -1.14 -10.23 -3.80
C LEU A 26 -1.16 -9.72 -2.37
N SER A 27 -0.04 -9.14 -1.96
CA SER A 27 0.13 -8.61 -0.62
C SER A 27 1.01 -7.39 -0.59
N ILE A 28 0.85 -6.58 0.46
CA ILE A 28 1.67 -5.42 0.75
C ILE A 28 2.14 -5.56 2.21
N SER A 29 3.43 -5.35 2.45
CA SER A 29 4.03 -5.39 3.78
C SER A 29 4.84 -4.13 4.05
N THR A 30 4.84 -3.67 5.30
CA THR A 30 5.74 -2.59 5.75
C THR A 30 7.21 -3.01 5.55
N ARG A 31 8.08 -2.03 5.28
CA ARG A 31 9.49 -2.26 4.98
C ARG A 31 10.38 -1.36 5.83
N ALA A 32 11.09 -1.93 6.79
CA ALA A 32 12.23 -1.25 7.40
C ALA A 32 13.34 -1.01 6.35
N LEU A 33 13.91 0.20 6.32
CA LEU A 33 15.16 0.45 5.61
C LEU A 33 16.32 -0.22 6.34
N THR A 34 17.35 -0.63 5.58
CA THR A 34 18.65 -0.96 6.16
C THR A 34 19.37 0.32 6.66
N GLU A 35 20.40 0.15 7.49
CA GLU A 35 21.20 1.28 7.99
C GLU A 35 21.78 2.13 6.84
N ASP A 36 22.39 1.47 5.85
CA ASP A 36 22.97 2.13 4.67
C ASP A 36 21.90 2.88 3.86
N GLU A 37 20.71 2.29 3.66
CA GLU A 37 19.60 2.94 2.97
C GLU A 37 19.08 4.15 3.73
N ARG A 38 18.92 4.06 5.06
CA ARG A 38 18.51 5.20 5.91
C ARG A 38 19.54 6.33 5.84
N ILE A 39 20.83 6.00 5.89
CA ILE A 39 21.93 6.97 5.74
C ILE A 39 21.90 7.62 4.36
N LEU A 40 21.63 6.87 3.29
CA LEU A 40 21.51 7.41 1.92
C LEU A 40 20.29 8.33 1.76
N VAL A 41 19.12 7.93 2.28
CA VAL A 41 17.90 8.76 2.29
C VAL A 41 18.14 10.08 3.00
N ALA A 42 18.65 10.04 4.25
CA ALA A 42 18.93 11.23 5.04
C ALA A 42 19.95 12.16 4.35
N ASN A 43 21.06 11.62 3.84
CA ASN A 43 22.07 12.41 3.14
C ASN A 43 21.58 13.00 1.80
N SER A 44 20.50 12.45 1.22
CA SER A 44 19.89 12.97 -0.02
C SER A 44 18.85 14.07 0.20
N GLY A 45 18.51 14.40 1.46
CA GLY A 45 17.39 15.29 1.77
C GLY A 45 16.02 14.63 1.53
N GLY A 46 15.96 13.29 1.66
CA GLY A 46 14.69 12.57 1.72
C GLY A 46 13.89 12.93 2.97
N ALA A 47 12.56 12.83 2.88
CA ALA A 47 11.69 12.96 4.04
C ALA A 47 11.75 11.69 4.91
N ASP A 48 11.23 11.78 6.14
CA ASP A 48 10.73 10.60 6.83
C ASP A 48 9.54 10.06 6.03
N MET A 49 9.63 8.80 5.58
CA MET A 49 8.66 8.16 4.70
C MET A 49 8.33 6.76 5.21
N GLU A 50 7.08 6.36 5.08
CA GLU A 50 6.67 4.97 5.19
C GLU A 50 7.04 4.22 3.91
N TYR A 51 7.63 3.04 4.04
CA TYR A 51 8.07 2.21 2.91
C TYR A 51 7.35 0.86 2.93
N PHE A 52 7.04 0.36 1.73
CA PHE A 52 6.30 -0.88 1.56
C PHE A 52 6.92 -1.76 0.47
N VAL A 53 6.82 -3.08 0.65
CA VAL A 53 7.06 -4.07 -0.40
C VAL A 53 5.71 -4.64 -0.84
N ILE A 54 5.36 -4.43 -2.10
CA ILE A 54 4.30 -5.17 -2.78
C ILE A 54 4.91 -6.51 -3.20
N ASN A 55 4.17 -7.59 -3.01
CA ASN A 55 4.65 -8.94 -3.30
C ASN A 55 3.50 -9.86 -3.73
N GLY A 56 3.63 -10.46 -4.91
CA GLY A 56 2.71 -11.47 -5.44
C GLY A 56 2.30 -11.25 -6.89
N ASN A 57 1.34 -12.06 -7.34
CA ASN A 57 0.79 -11.99 -8.68
C ASN A 57 -0.57 -11.26 -8.66
N LEU A 58 -0.82 -10.43 -9.66
CA LEU A 58 -2.16 -9.91 -9.94
C LEU A 58 -3.10 -11.06 -10.35
N PRO A 59 -4.35 -11.08 -9.87
CA PRO A 59 -5.42 -11.86 -10.47
C PRO A 59 -5.61 -11.51 -11.94
N LYS A 60 -6.09 -12.47 -12.75
CA LYS A 60 -6.24 -12.26 -14.20
C LYS A 60 -7.28 -11.16 -14.47
N GLY A 61 -6.96 -10.23 -15.37
CA GLY A 61 -7.84 -9.10 -15.72
C GLY A 61 -7.98 -8.06 -14.60
N HIS A 62 -7.01 -8.02 -13.68
CA HIS A 62 -6.94 -7.05 -12.61
C HIS A 62 -5.59 -6.33 -12.62
N GLN A 63 -5.61 -5.10 -12.08
CA GLN A 63 -4.47 -4.21 -11.93
C GLN A 63 -4.45 -3.65 -10.50
N LEU A 64 -3.27 -3.42 -9.94
CA LEU A 64 -3.14 -2.71 -8.67
C LEU A 64 -3.13 -1.22 -8.95
N GLY A 65 -4.09 -0.48 -8.40
CA GLY A 65 -4.06 0.98 -8.34
C GLY A 65 -3.50 1.44 -7.00
N ILE A 66 -2.57 2.40 -7.03
CA ILE A 66 -2.13 3.15 -5.86
C ILE A 66 -2.51 4.63 -6.05
N SER A 67 -3.41 5.16 -5.22
CA SER A 67 -3.79 6.59 -5.20
C SER A 67 -3.47 7.22 -3.84
N VAL A 68 -3.51 8.55 -3.81
CA VAL A 68 -3.52 9.37 -2.60
C VAL A 68 -4.83 10.12 -2.56
N GLU A 69 -5.54 9.99 -1.43
CA GLU A 69 -6.72 10.79 -1.12
C GLU A 69 -6.34 11.92 -0.14
N VAL A 70 -6.85 13.14 -0.36
CA VAL A 70 -6.65 14.31 0.51
C VAL A 70 -8.00 14.75 1.06
N TYR A 71 -8.11 14.74 2.38
CA TYR A 71 -9.29 15.16 3.14
C TYR A 71 -8.98 16.43 3.93
N GLU A 72 -9.99 17.28 4.10
CA GLU A 72 -9.97 18.38 5.04
C GLU A 72 -11.27 18.37 5.85
N LYS A 73 -11.15 18.28 7.19
CA LYS A 73 -12.28 18.44 8.13
C LYS A 73 -13.45 17.47 7.85
N GLY A 74 -13.13 16.26 7.37
CA GLY A 74 -14.06 15.18 7.03
C GLY A 74 -14.43 15.06 5.54
N GLU A 75 -14.17 16.08 4.71
CA GLU A 75 -14.56 16.09 3.30
C GLU A 75 -13.38 15.71 2.37
N LEU A 76 -13.63 14.87 1.35
CA LEU A 76 -12.65 14.53 0.33
C LEU A 76 -12.48 15.70 -0.64
N ILE A 77 -11.32 16.35 -0.63
CA ILE A 77 -11.01 17.52 -1.47
C ILE A 77 -10.30 17.11 -2.77
N SER A 78 -9.52 16.02 -2.75
CA SER A 78 -8.77 15.53 -3.93
C SER A 78 -8.48 14.03 -3.85
N GLU A 79 -8.50 13.33 -5.00
CA GLU A 79 -7.84 12.03 -5.20
C GLU A 79 -7.04 12.12 -6.51
N ASN A 80 -5.79 11.64 -6.54
CA ASN A 80 -5.02 11.61 -7.79
C ASN A 80 -5.34 10.37 -8.63
N GLU A 81 -5.23 10.51 -9.96
CA GLU A 81 -5.24 9.38 -10.89
C GLU A 81 -4.19 8.33 -10.46
N PRO A 82 -4.59 7.07 -10.20
CA PRO A 82 -3.73 6.10 -9.54
C PRO A 82 -2.55 5.67 -10.39
N ALA A 83 -1.41 5.40 -9.73
CA ALA A 83 -0.33 4.63 -10.34
C ALA A 83 -0.82 3.18 -10.56
N LEU A 84 -0.98 2.79 -11.82
CA LEU A 84 -1.47 1.47 -12.22
C LEU A 84 -0.31 0.51 -12.47
N PHE A 85 -0.37 -0.67 -11.83
CA PHE A 85 0.60 -1.75 -12.03
C PHE A 85 -0.12 -2.99 -12.62
N LYS A 86 0.42 -3.52 -13.73
CA LYS A 86 -0.23 -4.54 -14.59
C LYS A 86 0.53 -5.85 -14.78
N GLU A 87 1.76 -5.95 -14.28
CA GLU A 87 2.65 -7.10 -14.48
C GLU A 87 3.15 -7.68 -13.14
N ASP A 88 4.20 -8.52 -13.14
CA ASP A 88 4.75 -9.16 -11.94
C ASP A 88 5.11 -8.14 -10.85
N LEU A 89 4.46 -8.28 -9.68
CA LEU A 89 4.62 -7.42 -8.52
C LEU A 89 5.52 -8.02 -7.43
N ALA A 90 6.33 -9.04 -7.75
CA ALA A 90 7.39 -9.51 -6.87
C ALA A 90 8.35 -8.36 -6.49
N ASP A 91 8.56 -8.20 -5.19
CA ASP A 91 9.54 -7.31 -4.56
C ASP A 91 9.51 -5.84 -5.06
N ARG A 92 8.32 -5.33 -5.42
CA ARG A 92 8.15 -3.92 -5.85
C ARG A 92 8.08 -3.01 -4.63
N ASN A 93 9.05 -2.11 -4.54
CA ASN A 93 9.16 -1.17 -3.42
C ASN A 93 8.44 0.14 -3.76
N ILE A 94 7.58 0.60 -2.85
CA ILE A 94 6.99 1.95 -2.88
C ILE A 94 7.31 2.68 -1.57
N GLY A 95 7.20 4.00 -1.56
CA GLY A 95 7.30 4.80 -0.36
C GLY A 95 6.44 6.06 -0.42
N PHE A 96 5.97 6.52 0.74
CA PHE A 96 5.08 7.67 0.88
C PHE A 96 5.47 8.50 2.10
N GLY A 97 5.41 9.82 1.98
CA GLY A 97 5.48 10.73 3.13
C GLY A 97 5.42 12.19 2.73
N VAL A 98 5.43 13.08 3.71
CA VAL A 98 5.43 14.54 3.51
C VAL A 98 6.74 15.13 4.01
N ARG A 99 7.45 15.84 3.12
CA ARG A 99 8.59 16.67 3.51
C ARG A 99 8.06 18.02 3.97
N LEU A 100 8.20 18.31 5.26
CA LEU A 100 7.84 19.62 5.81
C LEU A 100 8.71 20.74 5.21
N GLY A 101 8.08 21.85 4.87
CA GLY A 101 8.71 23.06 4.36
C GLY A 101 9.52 23.80 5.42
N HIS A 102 10.50 24.60 4.98
CA HIS A 102 11.32 25.44 5.86
C HIS A 102 11.40 26.86 5.27
N GLY A 103 10.96 27.86 6.03
CA GLY A 103 10.88 29.25 5.57
C GLY A 103 9.73 29.45 4.58
N ASP A 104 10.01 30.07 3.44
CA ASP A 104 9.02 30.38 2.39
C ASP A 104 8.70 29.19 1.46
N HIS A 105 8.99 27.95 1.91
CA HIS A 105 8.74 26.73 1.15
C HIS A 105 7.50 26.00 1.67
N ASN A 106 6.65 25.55 0.73
CA ASN A 106 5.53 24.67 0.99
C ASN A 106 5.98 23.29 1.52
N ASP A 107 5.07 22.57 2.15
CA ASP A 107 5.24 21.14 2.41
C ASP A 107 5.15 20.38 1.07
N GLU A 108 5.98 19.35 0.85
CA GLU A 108 5.96 18.52 -0.37
C GLU A 108 5.47 17.11 -0.03
N LEU A 109 4.33 16.69 -0.58
CA LEU A 109 3.96 15.28 -0.61
C LEU A 109 4.87 14.54 -1.58
N ILE A 110 5.40 13.40 -1.15
CA ILE A 110 6.30 12.55 -1.93
C ILE A 110 5.72 11.13 -1.99
N PHE A 111 5.44 10.64 -3.19
CA PHE A 111 5.15 9.23 -3.43
C PHE A 111 6.13 8.64 -4.45
N GLY A 112 6.97 7.71 -3.98
CA GLY A 112 7.98 7.02 -4.77
C GLY A 112 7.53 5.62 -5.18
N SER A 113 7.76 5.27 -6.45
CA SER A 113 7.45 3.96 -7.01
C SER A 113 8.50 3.52 -8.04
N PRO A 114 8.52 2.25 -8.47
CA PRO A 114 9.40 1.79 -9.55
C PRO A 114 9.10 2.46 -10.90
N SER A 115 7.91 3.04 -11.06
CA SER A 115 7.46 3.75 -12.25
C SER A 115 7.86 5.23 -12.26
N GLY A 116 8.32 5.78 -11.13
CA GLY A 116 8.69 7.19 -10.99
C GLY A 116 8.34 7.79 -9.63
N LEU A 117 8.59 9.09 -9.49
CA LEU A 117 8.37 9.87 -8.29
C LEU A 117 7.26 10.91 -8.54
N LEU A 118 6.17 10.83 -7.79
CA LEU A 118 5.16 11.87 -7.69
C LEU A 118 5.57 12.87 -6.61
N ARG A 119 5.37 14.16 -6.91
CA ARG A 119 5.46 15.28 -5.98
C ARG A 119 4.22 16.14 -6.09
N MET A 120 3.75 16.67 -4.97
CA MET A 120 2.65 17.63 -4.92
C MET A 120 2.93 18.65 -3.82
N ASP A 121 2.93 19.93 -4.18
CA ASP A 121 3.02 21.02 -3.19
C ASP A 121 1.72 21.06 -2.36
N LEU A 122 1.86 21.14 -1.04
CA LEU A 122 0.76 21.30 -0.09
C LEU A 122 0.84 22.70 0.53
N GLU A 123 -0.31 23.36 0.72
CA GLU A 123 -0.34 24.62 1.48
C GLU A 123 0.04 24.36 2.96
N PRO A 124 1.02 25.05 3.55
CA PRO A 124 1.44 24.79 4.93
C PRO A 124 0.30 24.92 5.94
N ILE A 125 0.13 23.90 6.78
CA ILE A 125 -0.77 23.95 7.93
C ILE A 125 0.03 24.22 9.20
N GLY A 126 -0.48 25.15 10.03
CA GLY A 126 0.10 25.47 11.34
C GLY A 126 -0.19 24.39 12.38
N GLY A 127 0.41 24.52 13.56
CA GLY A 127 0.18 23.60 14.68
C GLY A 127 1.11 22.38 14.63
N ALA A 128 0.56 21.18 14.48
CA ALA A 128 1.31 19.93 14.47
C ALA A 128 0.98 19.05 13.26
N SER A 129 1.87 18.09 12.96
CA SER A 129 1.62 17.00 12.02
C SER A 129 2.20 15.67 12.52
N ALA A 130 1.66 14.55 12.04
CA ALA A 130 2.20 13.21 12.22
C ALA A 130 2.01 12.36 10.97
N GLN A 131 2.74 11.25 10.90
CA GLN A 131 2.73 10.28 9.81
C GLN A 131 2.88 8.89 10.40
N GLY A 132 2.21 7.89 9.84
CA GLY A 132 2.42 6.48 10.22
C GLY A 132 1.86 5.50 9.21
N SER A 133 2.24 4.22 9.34
CA SER A 133 1.59 3.15 8.60
C SER A 133 0.28 2.72 9.27
N LEU A 134 -0.75 2.56 8.44
CA LEU A 134 -2.10 2.12 8.85
C LEU A 134 -2.26 0.59 8.80
N ILE A 135 -1.28 -0.13 8.23
CA ILE A 135 -1.18 -1.59 8.26
C ILE A 135 -0.12 -2.03 9.27
N GLY A 136 -0.25 -3.27 9.77
CA GLY A 136 0.80 -3.91 10.56
C GLY A 136 1.95 -4.43 9.68
N GLU A 137 2.45 -5.63 9.98
CA GLU A 137 3.51 -6.25 9.18
C GLU A 137 3.08 -6.52 7.73
N LYS A 138 1.83 -6.95 7.50
CA LYS A 138 1.35 -7.40 6.20
C LYS A 138 -0.17 -7.33 6.04
N VAL A 139 -0.62 -6.94 4.84
CA VAL A 139 -2.00 -7.08 4.35
C VAL A 139 -2.05 -7.93 3.07
N MET A 140 -3.16 -8.61 2.84
CA MET A 140 -3.49 -9.30 1.59
C MET A 140 -4.57 -8.47 0.86
N LEU A 141 -4.44 -8.23 -0.45
CA LEU A 141 -5.51 -7.57 -1.22
C LEU A 141 -6.36 -8.61 -1.97
N GLN A 142 -7.68 -8.51 -1.85
CA GLN A 142 -8.64 -9.26 -2.65
C GLN A 142 -9.33 -8.33 -3.68
N PRO A 143 -9.95 -8.88 -4.75
CA PRO A 143 -10.77 -8.09 -5.66
C PRO A 143 -11.90 -7.35 -4.97
N GLY A 144 -11.97 -6.03 -5.18
CA GLY A 144 -12.94 -5.14 -4.54
C GLY A 144 -12.49 -4.56 -3.19
N ASP A 145 -11.37 -4.99 -2.62
CA ASP A 145 -10.80 -4.36 -1.43
C ASP A 145 -10.07 -3.05 -1.78
N SER A 146 -10.33 -2.02 -0.98
CA SER A 146 -9.44 -0.85 -0.82
C SER A 146 -8.79 -0.90 0.55
N VAL A 147 -7.48 -0.73 0.62
CA VAL A 147 -6.69 -0.70 1.86
C VAL A 147 -5.89 0.59 1.92
N TYR A 148 -6.00 1.32 3.03
CA TYR A 148 -5.10 2.43 3.30
C TYR A 148 -3.82 1.93 3.99
N LEU A 149 -2.66 2.34 3.47
CA LEU A 149 -1.34 1.83 3.86
C LEU A 149 -0.61 2.75 4.83
N ALA A 150 -0.81 4.06 4.70
CA ALA A 150 -0.20 5.11 5.50
C ALA A 150 -1.09 6.34 5.57
N ASP A 151 -0.95 7.12 6.64
CA ASP A 151 -1.48 8.47 6.78
C ASP A 151 -0.38 9.52 6.84
N TRP A 152 -0.75 10.76 6.54
CA TRP A 152 -0.17 11.96 7.14
C TRP A 152 -1.34 12.84 7.59
N ILE A 153 -1.30 13.30 8.83
CA ILE A 153 -2.37 14.09 9.48
C ILE A 153 -1.78 15.37 10.07
N ALA A 154 -2.56 16.45 10.01
CA ALA A 154 -2.19 17.74 10.58
C ALA A 154 -3.37 18.38 11.32
N SER A 155 -3.05 19.16 12.36
CA SER A 155 -4.04 19.98 13.07
C SER A 155 -3.52 21.35 13.46
N GLU A 156 -4.35 22.37 13.20
CA GLU A 156 -4.09 23.78 13.48
C GLU A 156 -3.95 24.07 14.98
N ASP A 157 -4.66 23.33 15.85
CA ASP A 157 -4.55 23.49 17.32
C ASP A 157 -3.46 22.61 17.95
N GLY A 158 -2.88 21.69 17.17
CA GLY A 158 -1.80 20.79 17.56
C GLY A 158 -2.24 19.47 18.23
N SER A 159 -3.54 19.17 18.33
CA SER A 159 -4.06 17.98 19.01
C SER A 159 -4.03 16.71 18.14
N ILE A 160 -2.86 16.07 18.06
CA ILE A 160 -2.67 14.85 17.26
C ILE A 160 -2.52 13.59 18.12
N ARG A 161 -3.17 12.50 17.70
CA ARG A 161 -2.81 11.12 18.10
C ARG A 161 -2.38 10.31 16.89
N GLY A 162 -1.41 9.42 17.09
CA GLY A 162 -1.03 8.43 16.08
C GLY A 162 -1.99 7.24 16.04
N PHE A 163 -2.04 6.57 14.90
CA PHE A 163 -2.83 5.36 14.66
C PHE A 163 -1.88 4.19 14.39
N ALA A 164 -2.18 3.00 14.94
CA ALA A 164 -1.31 1.81 14.86
C ALA A 164 -2.00 0.61 14.17
N SER A 165 -3.28 0.76 13.84
CA SER A 165 -4.11 -0.22 13.14
C SER A 165 -5.37 0.50 12.67
N LEU A 166 -5.84 0.19 11.46
CA LEU A 166 -7.04 0.81 10.91
C LEU A 166 -8.31 -0.02 11.19
N ASP A 167 -9.33 0.66 11.68
CA ASP A 167 -10.74 0.25 11.67
C ASP A 167 -11.62 1.42 11.18
N GLU A 168 -12.94 1.24 11.14
CA GLU A 168 -13.87 2.26 10.63
C GLU A 168 -13.90 3.54 11.49
N GLU A 169 -13.71 3.43 12.81
CA GLU A 169 -13.70 4.57 13.75
C GLU A 169 -12.38 5.34 13.63
N ALA A 170 -11.26 4.63 13.59
CA ALA A 170 -9.95 5.20 13.30
C ALA A 170 -9.91 5.91 11.94
N LEU A 171 -10.46 5.29 10.88
CA LEU A 171 -10.49 5.89 9.55
C LEU A 171 -11.37 7.16 9.50
N ALA A 172 -12.50 7.17 10.22
CA ALA A 172 -13.35 8.34 10.34
C ALA A 172 -12.66 9.48 11.10
N GLU A 173 -11.95 9.18 12.19
CA GLU A 173 -11.20 10.18 12.95
C GLU A 173 -10.02 10.73 12.15
N ILE A 174 -9.23 9.87 11.48
CA ILE A 174 -8.14 10.30 10.58
C ILE A 174 -8.68 11.30 9.55
N LYS A 175 -9.79 11.00 8.87
CA LYS A 175 -10.39 11.90 7.88
C LYS A 175 -10.94 13.20 8.46
N SER A 176 -11.23 13.25 9.77
CA SER A 176 -11.79 14.43 10.46
C SER A 176 -10.76 15.50 10.84
N TYR A 177 -9.46 15.21 10.75
CA TYR A 177 -8.37 16.16 10.99
C TYR A 177 -8.45 17.39 10.07
N ASP A 178 -7.80 18.50 10.48
CA ASP A 178 -7.80 19.75 9.71
C ASP A 178 -7.31 19.52 8.27
N ARG A 179 -6.29 18.66 8.12
CA ARG A 179 -6.02 17.93 6.88
C ARG A 179 -5.56 16.51 7.19
N ALA A 180 -5.98 15.56 6.35
CA ALA A 180 -5.48 14.20 6.32
C ALA A 180 -5.19 13.75 4.90
N ILE A 181 -4.12 12.98 4.73
CA ILE A 181 -3.62 12.50 3.46
C ILE A 181 -3.43 10.99 3.60
N LEU A 182 -4.06 10.21 2.74
CA LEU A 182 -4.10 8.75 2.84
C LEU A 182 -3.51 8.08 1.60
N LEU A 183 -2.48 7.25 1.78
CA LEU A 183 -2.02 6.34 0.72
C LEU A 183 -2.97 5.15 0.62
N LYS A 184 -3.59 4.95 -0.53
CA LYS A 184 -4.61 3.93 -0.81
C LYS A 184 -4.10 2.93 -1.84
N ALA A 185 -4.36 1.64 -1.60
CA ALA A 185 -4.12 0.54 -2.51
C ALA A 185 -5.44 -0.18 -2.80
N GLU A 186 -5.73 -0.42 -4.08
CA GLU A 186 -6.99 -1.02 -4.54
C GLU A 186 -6.73 -2.01 -5.68
N LEU A 187 -7.34 -3.20 -5.62
CA LEU A 187 -7.30 -4.13 -6.75
C LEU A 187 -8.49 -3.89 -7.69
N ARG A 188 -8.23 -3.24 -8.83
CA ARG A 188 -9.22 -2.88 -9.85
C ARG A 188 -9.27 -3.90 -10.98
N GLU A 189 -10.41 -4.01 -11.65
CA GLU A 189 -10.51 -4.67 -12.96
C GLU A 189 -9.79 -3.82 -14.04
N GLU A 190 -9.46 -4.44 -15.19
CA GLU A 190 -8.79 -3.81 -16.35
C GLU A 190 -9.75 -3.35 -17.47
#